data_AF-A0A8I2K230-F1
#
_entry.id   AF-A0A8I2K230-F1
#
_cell.length_a   1.000
_cell.length_b   1.000
_cell.length_c   1.000
_cell.angle_alpha   90.00
_cell.angle_beta   90.00
_cell.angle_gamma   90.00
#
_symmetry.space_group_name_H-M   'P 1'
#
loop_
_entity.id
_entity.type
_entity.pdbx_description
1 polymer ?
#
loop_
_entity_poly.entity_id
_entity_poly.type
_entity_poly.pdbx_seq_one_letter_code
_entity_poly.pdbx_strand_id
1 'polypeptide(L)'
;MDKKGFPFRCRVFTLFFMFASFIIPCLEPEVRESPGKLSRVHRELSGVENCAGCHTAKGKIAPSKCLDCHKELALRISAGKGYHKEKGKDCAACHQEHNGENYPLVQWNIEEFDHRETGYLLTGAHRKGTACDSCHTPANSPARENSKSFFLKDNRCSACHKDVHNGSQPDCTDCHTTKDWSVDIW
;
A
#
# COMPACT_ATOMS: atom_id res chain seq x y z
N MET A 1 -3.08 70.24 -45.43
CA MET A 1 -3.08 70.68 -44.01
C MET A 1 -2.47 69.53 -43.21
N ASP A 2 -1.18 69.26 -43.32
CA ASP A 2 -0.07 70.02 -42.75
C ASP A 2 -0.32 70.49 -41.32
N LYS A 3 0.42 69.86 -40.38
CA LYS A 3 1.21 70.40 -39.26
C LYS A 3 1.24 69.36 -38.12
N LYS A 4 2.33 69.01 -37.44
CA LYS A 4 3.76 69.35 -37.45
C LYS A 4 4.42 68.33 -36.51
N GLY A 5 5.57 67.76 -36.90
CA GLY A 5 6.44 67.04 -35.98
C GLY A 5 7.32 67.99 -35.15
N PHE A 6 7.87 67.49 -34.05
CA PHE A 6 9.15 67.95 -33.47
C PHE A 6 9.89 66.73 -32.88
N PRO A 7 11.20 66.58 -33.14
CA PRO A 7 11.97 65.39 -32.79
C PRO A 7 12.68 65.55 -31.44
N PHE A 8 12.52 64.56 -30.54
CA PHE A 8 13.44 64.40 -29.41
C PHE A 8 14.66 63.60 -29.86
N ARG A 9 15.78 64.30 -30.00
CA ARG A 9 17.12 63.75 -30.22
C ARG A 9 17.53 62.94 -28.99
N CYS A 10 17.53 61.61 -29.08
CA CYS A 10 18.16 60.76 -28.09
C CYS A 10 19.67 60.71 -28.40
N ARG A 11 20.49 61.32 -27.53
CA ARG A 11 21.95 61.22 -27.58
C ARG A 11 22.34 59.78 -27.24
N VAL A 12 22.89 59.05 -28.21
CA VAL A 12 23.56 57.77 -27.97
C VAL A 12 24.83 58.06 -27.18
N PHE A 13 24.79 57.86 -25.87
CA PHE A 13 25.99 57.69 -25.06
C PHE A 13 26.48 56.26 -25.27
N THR A 14 27.51 56.10 -26.08
CA THR A 14 28.25 54.84 -26.21
C THR A 14 29.06 54.62 -24.93
N LEU A 15 28.40 54.21 -23.86
CA LEU A 15 29.06 53.63 -22.69
C LEU A 15 29.43 52.19 -23.06
N PHE A 16 30.71 51.95 -23.26
CA PHE A 16 31.31 50.62 -23.38
C PHE A 16 31.16 49.91 -22.02
N PHE A 17 29.96 49.39 -21.74
CA PHE A 17 29.78 48.41 -20.68
C PHE A 17 30.47 47.13 -21.17
N MET A 18 31.60 46.78 -20.55
CA MET A 18 32.05 45.39 -20.58
C MET A 18 30.93 44.56 -19.95
N PHE A 19 30.05 44.02 -20.79
CA PHE A 19 29.16 42.93 -20.44
C PHE A 19 30.09 41.75 -20.12
N ALA A 20 30.49 41.64 -18.85
CA ALA A 20 30.92 40.36 -18.33
C ALA A 20 29.70 39.44 -18.48
N SER A 21 29.74 38.59 -19.51
CA SER A 21 28.78 37.49 -19.69
C SER A 21 28.89 36.58 -18.48
N PHE A 22 28.17 36.93 -17.41
CA PHE A 22 27.80 35.98 -16.39
C PHE A 22 26.88 34.99 -17.07
N ILE A 23 27.46 33.91 -17.59
CA ILE A 23 26.74 32.71 -17.95
C ILE A 23 26.12 32.23 -16.64
N ILE A 24 24.88 32.64 -16.38
CA ILE A 24 24.07 32.04 -15.33
C ILE A 24 23.98 30.57 -15.73
N PRO A 25 24.61 29.64 -14.99
CA PRO A 25 24.45 28.24 -15.29
C PRO A 25 22.95 27.98 -15.20
N CYS A 26 22.34 27.49 -16.28
CA CYS A 26 21.02 26.89 -16.17
C CYS A 26 21.14 25.85 -15.06
N LEU A 27 20.53 26.12 -13.91
CA LEU A 27 20.43 25.17 -12.83
C LEU A 27 19.57 24.03 -13.41
N GLU A 28 20.23 22.97 -13.88
CA GLU A 28 19.55 21.80 -14.40
C GLU A 28 18.61 21.28 -13.30
N PRO A 29 17.31 21.15 -13.57
CA PRO A 29 16.41 20.57 -12.59
C PRO A 29 16.93 19.17 -12.27
N GLU A 30 17.17 18.87 -10.99
CA GLU A 30 17.55 17.53 -10.56
C GLU A 30 16.56 16.52 -11.17
N VAL A 31 17.04 15.72 -12.12
CA VAL A 31 16.20 14.72 -12.77
C VAL A 31 15.80 13.72 -11.70
N ARG A 32 14.51 13.75 -11.31
CA ARG A 32 13.93 12.79 -10.39
C ARG A 32 13.65 11.51 -11.18
N GLU A 33 14.71 10.75 -11.44
CA GLU A 33 14.59 9.44 -12.07
C GLU A 33 14.10 8.42 -11.05
N SER A 34 13.12 7.62 -11.45
CA SER A 34 12.62 6.51 -10.65
C SER A 34 13.68 5.41 -10.61
N PRO A 35 14.05 4.85 -9.43
CA PRO A 35 15.02 3.76 -9.32
C PRO A 35 14.66 2.50 -10.14
N GLY A 36 13.37 2.32 -10.40
CA GLY A 36 12.83 1.27 -11.23
C GLY A 36 11.32 1.40 -11.41
N LYS A 37 10.74 0.47 -12.15
CA LYS A 37 9.28 0.43 -12.37
C LYS A 37 8.55 0.08 -11.08
N LEU A 38 7.36 0.65 -10.89
CA LEU A 38 6.51 0.27 -9.77
C LEU A 38 5.95 -1.15 -9.94
N SER A 39 5.50 -1.73 -8.84
CA SER A 39 4.83 -3.01 -8.74
C SER A 39 3.52 -2.98 -9.51
N ARG A 40 3.02 -4.15 -9.92
CA ARG A 40 1.79 -4.25 -10.73
C ARG A 40 0.59 -3.56 -10.09
N VAL A 41 0.50 -3.58 -8.76
CA VAL A 41 -0.62 -2.98 -7.99
C VAL A 41 -0.53 -1.46 -7.87
N HIS A 42 0.66 -0.88 -8.11
CA HIS A 42 0.89 0.57 -8.09
C HIS A 42 1.31 1.11 -9.46
N ARG A 43 1.24 0.32 -10.52
CA ARG A 43 1.71 0.72 -11.86
C ARG A 43 1.10 2.03 -12.35
N GLU A 44 -0.16 2.29 -12.00
CA GLU A 44 -0.90 3.50 -12.38
C GLU A 44 -0.46 4.75 -11.62
N LEU A 45 0.28 4.57 -10.52
CA LEU A 45 0.92 5.66 -9.76
C LEU A 45 2.31 6.00 -10.32
N SER A 46 2.73 5.37 -11.42
CA SER A 46 3.96 5.75 -12.11
C SER A 46 3.81 7.16 -12.67
N GLY A 47 4.91 7.92 -12.78
CA GLY A 47 4.90 9.30 -13.27
C GLY A 47 5.66 10.23 -12.35
N VAL A 48 6.28 11.25 -12.93
CA VAL A 48 7.11 12.24 -12.22
C VAL A 48 6.28 13.14 -11.31
N GLU A 49 5.00 13.28 -11.61
CA GLU A 49 4.00 14.03 -10.85
C GLU A 49 3.52 13.27 -9.60
N ASN A 50 3.59 11.93 -9.63
CA ASN A 50 3.02 11.08 -8.58
C ASN A 50 3.99 10.73 -7.46
N CYS A 51 5.26 11.15 -7.57
CA CYS A 51 6.29 10.82 -6.57
C CYS A 51 5.91 11.24 -5.15
N ALA A 52 5.23 12.40 -5.01
CA ALA A 52 4.78 12.94 -3.72
C ALA A 52 3.62 12.14 -3.08
N GLY A 53 3.00 11.23 -3.84
CA GLY A 53 1.99 10.30 -3.36
C GLY A 53 2.56 9.32 -2.31
N CYS A 54 3.82 8.91 -2.48
CA CYS A 54 4.50 7.98 -1.55
C CYS A 54 5.63 8.65 -0.76
N HIS A 55 6.34 9.60 -1.37
CA HIS A 55 7.54 10.19 -0.78
C HIS A 55 7.26 11.50 -0.06
N THR A 56 7.89 11.68 1.10
CA THR A 56 7.97 12.97 1.80
C THR A 56 9.23 13.75 1.41
N ALA A 57 10.27 13.04 0.96
CA ALA A 57 11.48 13.57 0.35
C ALA A 57 12.13 12.48 -0.52
N LYS A 58 13.22 12.80 -1.25
CA LYS A 58 13.95 11.82 -2.07
C LYS A 58 14.31 10.57 -1.26
N GLY A 59 13.78 9.42 -1.66
CA GLY A 59 14.00 8.13 -1.00
C GLY A 59 13.38 7.98 0.40
N LYS A 60 12.68 9.00 0.91
CA LYS A 60 12.03 8.96 2.24
C LYS A 60 10.54 8.78 2.07
N ILE A 61 9.99 7.80 2.76
CA ILE A 61 8.55 7.57 2.86
C ILE A 61 8.12 7.65 4.32
N ALA A 62 6.88 8.05 4.55
CA ALA A 62 6.26 7.99 5.87
C ALA A 62 5.13 6.94 5.83
N PRO A 63 4.89 6.18 6.92
CA PRO A 63 3.79 5.21 6.95
C PRO A 63 2.43 5.82 6.61
N SER A 64 2.22 7.09 6.98
CA SER A 64 1.00 7.82 6.66
C SER A 64 0.69 7.83 5.15
N LYS A 65 1.71 7.96 4.29
CA LYS A 65 1.54 7.97 2.83
C LYS A 65 0.91 6.69 2.30
N CYS A 66 1.27 5.54 2.87
CA CYS A 66 0.64 4.26 2.54
C CYS A 66 -0.80 4.20 3.09
N LEU A 67 -0.99 4.66 4.32
CA LEU A 67 -2.26 4.56 5.06
C LEU A 67 -3.34 5.54 4.55
N ASP A 68 -2.96 6.63 3.88
CA ASP A 68 -3.88 7.59 3.25
C ASP A 68 -4.77 6.90 2.19
N CYS A 69 -4.20 5.96 1.43
CA CYS A 69 -4.91 5.13 0.46
C CYS A 69 -5.38 3.80 1.08
N HIS A 70 -4.56 3.15 1.89
CA HIS A 70 -4.91 1.88 2.56
C HIS A 70 -5.74 2.10 3.84
N LYS A 71 -6.88 2.77 3.71
CA LYS A 71 -7.73 3.21 4.83
C LYS A 71 -8.21 2.07 5.73
N GLU A 72 -8.61 0.94 5.14
CA GLU A 72 -9.00 -0.25 5.91
C GLU A 72 -7.84 -0.77 6.80
N LEU A 73 -6.61 -0.76 6.28
CA LEU A 73 -5.44 -1.13 7.06
C LEU A 73 -5.16 -0.10 8.16
N ALA A 74 -5.30 1.20 7.85
CA ALA A 74 -5.15 2.28 8.82
C ALA A 74 -6.12 2.15 10.02
N LEU A 75 -7.38 1.81 9.74
CA LEU A 75 -8.40 1.55 10.77
C LEU A 75 -8.02 0.35 11.64
N ARG A 76 -7.47 -0.71 11.05
CA ARG A 76 -7.05 -1.90 11.82
C ARG A 76 -5.83 -1.64 12.68
N ILE A 77 -4.81 -0.94 12.15
CA ILE A 77 -3.61 -0.58 12.90
C ILE A 77 -3.96 0.33 14.07
N SER A 78 -4.77 1.37 13.85
CA SER A 78 -5.23 2.27 14.92
C SER A 78 -6.07 1.57 15.99
N ALA A 79 -6.83 0.54 15.61
CA ALA A 79 -7.56 -0.31 16.54
C ALA A 79 -6.70 -1.41 17.21
N GLY A 80 -5.40 -1.49 16.91
CA GLY A 80 -4.51 -2.53 17.45
C GLY A 80 -4.83 -3.95 16.97
N LYS A 81 -5.43 -4.11 15.78
CA LYS A 81 -5.93 -5.39 15.26
C LYS A 81 -5.11 -5.92 14.09
N GLY A 82 -4.94 -7.24 14.04
CA GLY A 82 -4.27 -7.94 12.94
C GLY A 82 -2.75 -7.86 13.00
N TYR A 83 -2.09 -8.52 12.05
CA TYR A 83 -0.63 -8.65 11.98
C TYR A 83 0.11 -7.31 11.98
N HIS A 84 -0.42 -6.31 11.26
CA HIS A 84 0.23 -5.02 11.09
C HIS A 84 0.17 -4.11 12.33
N LYS A 85 -0.55 -4.47 13.40
CA LYS A 85 -0.72 -3.64 14.61
C LYS A 85 0.61 -3.14 15.19
N GLU A 86 1.65 -3.98 15.14
CA GLU A 86 2.99 -3.69 15.67
C GLU A 86 4.05 -3.49 14.58
N LYS A 87 3.70 -3.78 13.32
CA LYS A 87 4.62 -3.70 12.17
C LYS A 87 4.41 -2.45 11.30
N GLY A 88 3.37 -1.66 11.56
CA GLY A 88 2.97 -0.51 10.74
C GLY A 88 3.89 0.72 10.74
N LYS A 89 5.09 0.64 11.33
CA LYS A 89 6.03 1.77 11.43
C LYS A 89 7.00 1.88 10.25
N ASP A 90 7.29 0.77 9.60
CA ASP A 90 8.15 0.73 8.42
C ASP A 90 7.56 -0.22 7.38
N CYS A 91 6.74 0.33 6.49
CA CYS A 91 6.06 -0.45 5.48
C CYS A 91 7.07 -1.01 4.46
N ALA A 92 8.11 -0.24 4.12
CA ALA A 92 9.08 -0.60 3.06
C ALA A 92 10.01 -1.75 3.44
N ALA A 93 10.16 -2.04 4.74
CA ALA A 93 10.90 -3.21 5.20
C ALA A 93 10.39 -4.52 4.56
N CYS A 94 9.06 -4.63 4.39
CA CYS A 94 8.42 -5.78 3.75
C CYS A 94 7.80 -5.42 2.39
N HIS A 95 7.28 -4.21 2.20
CA HIS A 95 6.63 -3.78 0.96
C HIS A 95 7.61 -3.04 0.06
N GLN A 96 8.42 -3.79 -0.68
CA GLN A 96 9.52 -3.24 -1.48
C GLN A 96 9.07 -2.84 -2.88
N GLU A 97 8.96 -1.53 -3.07
CA GLU A 97 8.57 -0.91 -4.34
C GLU A 97 9.78 -0.62 -5.24
N HIS A 98 9.55 -0.24 -6.50
CA HIS A 98 10.55 0.05 -7.55
C HIS A 98 11.31 -1.16 -8.11
N ASN A 99 10.88 -2.38 -7.81
CA ASN A 99 11.53 -3.60 -8.30
C ASN A 99 10.87 -4.18 -9.58
N GLY A 100 9.89 -3.48 -10.14
CA GLY A 100 9.17 -3.87 -11.34
C GLY A 100 7.89 -4.67 -11.09
N GLU A 101 7.07 -4.77 -12.13
CA GLU A 101 5.70 -5.29 -12.03
C GLU A 101 5.61 -6.75 -11.60
N ASN A 102 6.64 -7.55 -11.91
CA ASN A 102 6.69 -8.98 -11.61
C ASN A 102 7.41 -9.30 -10.29
N TYR A 103 7.96 -8.30 -9.62
CA TYR A 103 8.60 -8.50 -8.33
C TYR A 103 7.55 -8.64 -7.21
N PRO A 104 7.65 -9.64 -6.33
CA PRO A 104 6.73 -9.77 -5.20
C PRO A 104 6.83 -8.53 -4.30
N LEU A 105 5.77 -7.72 -4.26
CA LEU A 105 5.79 -6.49 -3.45
C LEU A 105 6.02 -6.82 -1.96
N VAL A 106 5.47 -7.91 -1.46
CA VAL A 106 5.60 -8.34 -0.06
C VAL A 106 6.75 -9.33 0.08
N GLN A 107 7.78 -8.92 0.81
CA GLN A 107 8.91 -9.73 1.22
C GLN A 107 8.63 -10.30 2.61
N TRP A 108 8.23 -11.57 2.66
CA TRP A 108 7.85 -12.25 3.89
C TRP A 108 8.05 -13.76 3.74
N ASN A 109 8.63 -14.39 4.75
CA ASN A 109 8.74 -15.84 4.86
C ASN A 109 7.43 -16.45 5.41
N ILE A 110 6.65 -17.07 4.52
CA ILE A 110 5.38 -17.69 4.88
C ILE A 110 5.54 -18.91 5.81
N GLU A 111 6.69 -19.59 5.76
CA GLU A 111 6.95 -20.80 6.56
C GLU A 111 7.14 -20.48 8.05
N GLU A 112 7.60 -19.27 8.35
CA GLU A 112 7.83 -18.79 9.72
C GLU A 112 6.62 -18.08 10.33
N PHE A 113 5.51 -17.96 9.60
CA PHE A 113 4.39 -17.16 10.04
C PHE A 113 3.59 -17.80 11.17
N ASP A 114 3.30 -16.98 12.18
CA ASP A 114 2.50 -17.39 13.31
C ASP A 114 1.16 -16.64 13.37
N HIS A 115 0.06 -17.39 13.26
CA HIS A 115 -1.29 -16.85 13.37
C HIS A 115 -1.58 -16.17 14.72
N ARG A 116 -0.81 -16.47 15.78
CA ARG A 116 -0.89 -15.76 17.08
C ARG A 116 -0.64 -14.26 16.94
N GLU A 117 0.18 -13.85 15.97
CA GLU A 117 0.49 -12.44 15.73
C GLU A 117 -0.69 -11.67 15.14
N THR A 118 -1.68 -12.36 14.57
CA THR A 118 -2.86 -11.74 13.95
C THR A 118 -3.99 -11.45 14.92
N GLY A 119 -3.94 -12.05 16.12
CA GLY A 119 -5.07 -12.12 17.04
C GLY A 119 -6.12 -13.18 16.67
N TYR A 120 -5.86 -14.03 15.67
CA TYR A 120 -6.70 -15.17 15.28
C TYR A 120 -5.90 -16.46 15.41
N LEU A 121 -5.93 -17.06 16.60
CA LEU A 121 -5.20 -18.29 16.88
C LEU A 121 -5.87 -19.49 16.20
N LEU A 122 -5.12 -20.23 15.40
CA LEU A 122 -5.56 -21.53 14.88
C LEU A 122 -5.36 -22.61 15.94
N THR A 123 -6.42 -23.39 16.17
CA THR A 123 -6.43 -24.53 17.10
C THR A 123 -7.04 -25.77 16.46
N GLY A 124 -6.81 -26.93 17.08
CA GLY A 124 -7.40 -28.20 16.64
C GLY A 124 -7.05 -28.57 15.20
N ALA A 125 -8.04 -29.00 14.43
CA ALA A 125 -7.88 -29.44 13.05
C ALA A 125 -7.37 -28.32 12.13
N HIS A 126 -7.80 -27.07 12.35
CA HIS A 126 -7.37 -25.92 11.56
C HIS A 126 -5.86 -25.63 11.65
N ARG A 127 -5.20 -26.05 12.73
CA ARG A 127 -3.75 -25.88 12.89
C ARG A 127 -2.95 -27.03 12.27
N LYS A 128 -3.49 -28.24 12.28
CA LYS A 128 -2.71 -29.49 12.06
C LYS A 128 -2.47 -29.86 10.59
N GLY A 129 -3.04 -29.14 9.62
CA GLY A 129 -2.85 -29.51 8.22
C GLY A 129 -3.57 -28.64 7.19
N THR A 130 -3.96 -27.42 7.56
CA THR A 130 -4.63 -26.51 6.64
C THR A 130 -3.60 -25.70 5.89
N ALA A 131 -3.57 -25.83 4.57
CA ALA A 131 -2.74 -24.97 3.72
C ALA A 131 -3.26 -23.53 3.79
N CYS A 132 -2.37 -22.55 3.63
CA CYS A 132 -2.71 -21.12 3.71
C CYS A 132 -3.90 -20.76 2.78
N ASP A 133 -3.87 -21.28 1.55
CA ASP A 133 -4.88 -21.00 0.53
C ASP A 133 -6.22 -21.71 0.78
N SER A 134 -6.32 -22.62 1.76
CA SER A 134 -7.60 -23.20 2.18
C SER A 134 -8.52 -22.17 2.84
N CYS A 135 -7.95 -21.17 3.51
CA CYS A 135 -8.70 -20.06 4.10
C CYS A 135 -8.53 -18.76 3.30
N HIS A 136 -7.31 -18.45 2.85
CA HIS A 136 -6.96 -17.23 2.13
C HIS A 136 -7.29 -17.31 0.63
N THR A 137 -8.56 -17.59 0.34
CA THR A 137 -9.08 -17.67 -1.03
C THR A 137 -9.39 -16.27 -1.59
N PRO A 138 -9.39 -16.08 -2.91
CA PRO A 138 -9.87 -14.84 -3.52
C PRO A 138 -11.32 -14.49 -3.13
N ALA A 139 -12.19 -15.49 -2.97
CA ALA A 139 -13.58 -15.29 -2.58
C ALA A 139 -13.72 -14.71 -1.17
N ASN A 140 -12.90 -15.19 -0.22
CA ASN A 140 -12.91 -14.73 1.18
C ASN A 140 -11.90 -13.60 1.46
N SER A 141 -11.37 -12.94 0.44
CA SER A 141 -10.48 -11.79 0.59
C SER A 141 -11.18 -10.49 0.18
N PRO A 142 -10.92 -9.33 0.81
CA PRO A 142 -11.42 -8.04 0.35
C PRO A 142 -11.02 -7.86 -1.11
N ALA A 143 -11.98 -7.52 -1.97
CA ALA A 143 -11.72 -7.37 -3.39
C ALA A 143 -10.81 -6.15 -3.60
N ARG A 144 -9.62 -6.39 -4.13
CA ARG A 144 -8.71 -5.35 -4.59
C ARG A 144 -8.11 -5.82 -5.90
N GLU A 145 -8.38 -5.09 -6.97
CA GLU A 145 -7.94 -5.45 -8.30
C GLU A 145 -6.42 -5.71 -8.32
N ASN A 146 -6.00 -6.79 -8.97
CA ASN A 146 -4.59 -7.14 -9.18
C ASN A 146 -3.75 -7.39 -7.91
N SER A 147 -4.36 -7.49 -6.71
CA SER A 147 -3.64 -7.70 -5.45
C SER A 147 -4.11 -8.94 -4.69
N LYS A 148 -3.19 -9.58 -3.93
CA LYS A 148 -3.52 -10.64 -2.96
C LYS A 148 -3.62 -9.99 -1.58
N SER A 149 -4.74 -10.21 -0.89
CA SER A 149 -4.90 -9.88 0.53
C SER A 149 -4.95 -11.17 1.33
N PHE A 150 -4.37 -11.16 2.52
CA PHE A 150 -4.51 -12.23 3.51
C PHE A 150 -5.52 -11.88 4.60
N PHE A 151 -6.18 -10.72 4.49
CA PHE A 151 -7.29 -10.39 5.38
C PHE A 151 -8.55 -11.14 4.94
N LEU A 152 -9.20 -11.84 5.86
CA LEU A 152 -10.46 -12.54 5.57
C LEU A 152 -11.65 -11.58 5.68
N LYS A 153 -12.58 -11.64 4.73
CA LYS A 153 -13.87 -10.93 4.79
C LYS A 153 -14.75 -11.49 5.91
N ASP A 154 -14.78 -12.81 6.02
CA ASP A 154 -15.57 -13.53 7.00
C ASP A 154 -14.74 -14.68 7.58
N ASN A 155 -14.60 -14.70 8.90
CA ASN A 155 -13.88 -15.73 9.66
C ASN A 155 -14.82 -16.53 10.57
N ARG A 156 -16.14 -16.42 10.39
CA ARG A 156 -17.11 -17.27 11.10
C ARG A 156 -17.05 -18.69 10.58
N CYS A 157 -17.47 -19.65 11.39
CA CYS A 157 -17.52 -21.07 11.02
C CYS A 157 -18.32 -21.28 9.73
N SER A 158 -19.45 -20.57 9.58
CA SER A 158 -20.34 -20.65 8.42
C SER A 158 -19.76 -20.08 7.12
N ALA A 159 -18.64 -19.35 7.18
CA ALA A 159 -17.94 -18.89 5.99
C ALA A 159 -17.29 -20.04 5.20
N CYS A 160 -17.03 -21.18 5.87
CA CYS A 160 -16.42 -22.36 5.26
C CYS A 160 -17.23 -23.63 5.48
N HIS A 161 -17.97 -23.72 6.58
CA HIS A 161 -18.76 -24.90 6.94
C HIS A 161 -20.22 -24.68 6.63
N LYS A 162 -20.85 -25.69 6.02
CA LYS A 162 -22.28 -25.68 5.75
C LYS A 162 -23.04 -25.80 7.08
N ASP A 163 -23.95 -24.87 7.30
CA ASP A 163 -24.90 -24.96 8.40
C ASP A 163 -25.93 -26.07 8.12
N VAL A 164 -25.93 -27.09 8.97
CA VAL A 164 -26.89 -28.22 8.92
C VAL A 164 -28.11 -27.97 9.80
N HIS A 165 -28.08 -26.94 10.64
CA HIS A 165 -29.15 -26.54 11.55
C HIS A 165 -30.10 -25.51 10.94
N ASN A 166 -29.87 -25.10 9.69
CA ASN A 166 -30.71 -24.18 8.93
C ASN A 166 -31.02 -22.87 9.71
N GLY A 167 -30.01 -22.33 10.39
CA GLY A 167 -30.07 -21.08 11.14
C GLY A 167 -30.63 -21.21 12.55
N SER A 168 -31.09 -22.39 12.98
CA SER A 168 -31.63 -22.59 14.34
C SER A 168 -30.56 -22.58 15.44
N GLN A 169 -29.29 -22.79 15.08
CA GLN A 169 -28.14 -22.79 16.00
C GLN A 169 -27.02 -21.93 15.40
N PRO A 170 -27.04 -20.60 15.60
CA PRO A 170 -26.06 -19.70 14.98
C PRO A 170 -24.68 -19.75 15.64
N ASP A 171 -24.61 -20.14 16.91
CA ASP A 171 -23.39 -20.14 17.71
C ASP A 171 -22.74 -21.52 17.70
N CYS A 172 -21.97 -21.78 16.64
CA CYS A 172 -21.37 -23.10 16.40
C CYS A 172 -20.50 -23.60 17.56
N THR A 173 -19.87 -22.68 18.31
CA THR A 173 -18.97 -22.99 19.42
C THR A 173 -19.67 -23.42 20.70
N ASP A 174 -21.00 -23.36 20.77
CA ASP A 174 -21.76 -23.84 21.92
C ASP A 174 -21.77 -25.38 21.99
N CYS A 175 -21.66 -26.03 20.82
CA CYS A 175 -21.68 -27.48 20.67
C CYS A 175 -20.39 -28.03 20.05
N HIS A 176 -19.78 -27.31 19.10
CA HIS A 176 -18.61 -27.80 18.36
C HIS A 176 -17.31 -27.15 18.83
N THR A 177 -16.22 -27.91 18.68
CA THR A 177 -14.89 -27.39 18.97
C THR A 177 -14.05 -27.34 17.69
N THR A 178 -12.94 -26.62 17.72
CA THR A 178 -11.99 -26.62 16.59
C THR A 178 -11.24 -27.94 16.42
N LYS A 179 -11.34 -28.87 17.38
CA LYS A 179 -10.69 -30.19 17.31
C LYS A 179 -11.40 -31.10 16.32
N ASP A 180 -12.73 -31.12 16.38
CA ASP A 180 -13.62 -31.93 15.54
C ASP A 180 -15.07 -31.43 15.69
N TRP A 181 -15.96 -31.88 14.78
CA TRP A 181 -17.38 -31.55 14.78
C TRP A 181 -18.23 -32.46 15.68
N SER A 182 -17.61 -33.36 16.45
CA SER A 182 -18.38 -34.29 17.28
C SER A 182 -19.02 -33.55 18.46
N VAL A 183 -20.23 -33.96 18.79
CA VAL A 183 -20.94 -33.55 20.01
C VAL A 183 -20.99 -34.77 20.91
N ASP A 184 -20.35 -34.67 22.08
CA ASP A 184 -20.43 -35.72 23.11
C ASP A 184 -21.80 -35.59 23.80
N ILE A 185 -22.80 -36.20 23.18
CA ILE A 185 -24.13 -36.43 23.77
C ILE A 185 -24.06 -37.71 24.58
N TRP A 186 -23.81 -37.55 25.89
CA TRP A 186 -23.93 -38.60 26.90
C TRP A 186 -25.38 -38.73 27.38
#